data_AF-A0A942B1N0-F1
#
_entry.id   AF-A0A942B1N0-F1
#
_cell.length_a   1.000
_cell.length_b   1.000
_cell.length_c   1.000
_cell.angle_alpha   90.00
_cell.angle_beta   90.00
_cell.angle_gamma   90.00
#
_symmetry.space_group_name_H-M   'P 1'
#
loop_
_entity.id
_entity.type
_entity.pdbx_description
1 polymer ?
#
loop_
_entity_poly.entity_id
_entity_poly.type
_entity_poly.pdbx_seq_one_letter_code
_entity_poly.pdbx_strand_id
1 'polypeptide(L)'
;MSSSTVSVHRALLGALGAVAAVPALLVGAAGVASAQPPPPNCTAADLAGVSAGVSAATSVYLFTHPDVNAFFTTLQGRPQDEIRAAVADYAEANPEVKAELQGIRQPLVDFRNRCG
;
A
#
# COMPACT_ATOMS: atom_id res chain seq x y z
N MET A 1 -39.80 0.25 11.31
CA MET A 1 -39.95 1.50 12.07
C MET A 1 -40.26 1.13 13.50
N SER A 2 -39.28 1.20 14.39
CA SER A 2 -39.45 0.95 15.82
C SER A 2 -38.89 2.18 16.54
N SER A 3 -39.77 2.93 17.19
CA SER A 3 -39.49 4.13 17.96
C SER A 3 -39.61 3.79 19.44
N SER A 4 -38.63 4.21 20.26
CA SER A 4 -38.70 4.42 21.72
C SER A 4 -37.26 4.60 22.22
N THR A 5 -36.84 5.59 23.02
CA THR A 5 -37.48 6.72 23.70
C THR A 5 -36.34 7.71 24.01
N VAL A 6 -36.50 8.98 23.65
CA VAL A 6 -35.54 10.04 24.00
C VAL A 6 -35.67 10.32 25.50
N SER A 7 -34.63 10.01 26.29
CA SER A 7 -34.53 10.50 27.67
C SER A 7 -33.79 11.82 27.67
N VAL A 8 -34.58 12.89 27.60
CA VAL A 8 -34.14 14.29 27.73
C VAL A 8 -33.93 14.58 29.22
N HIS A 9 -32.68 14.70 29.66
CA HIS A 9 -32.38 15.48 30.87
C HIS A 9 -32.03 16.91 30.45
N ARG A 10 -33.04 17.77 30.50
CA ARG A 10 -32.94 19.22 30.42
C ARG A 10 -32.14 19.72 31.63
N ALA A 11 -30.94 20.22 31.41
CA ALA A 11 -30.35 21.27 32.25
C ALA A 11 -30.33 22.55 31.40
N LEU A 12 -31.20 23.47 31.78
CA LEU A 12 -31.38 24.77 31.15
C LEU A 12 -30.48 25.81 31.83
N LEU A 13 -29.87 26.66 30.99
CA LEU A 13 -29.53 28.07 31.18
C LEU A 13 -28.23 28.43 31.93
N GLY A 14 -27.34 29.11 31.19
CA GLY A 14 -26.28 29.94 31.77
C GLY A 14 -25.25 30.46 30.77
N ALA A 15 -25.56 31.63 30.18
CA ALA A 15 -24.63 32.65 29.69
C ALA A 15 -23.69 32.39 28.49
N LEU A 16 -23.85 33.28 27.51
CA LEU A 16 -22.91 33.69 26.46
C LEU A 16 -21.44 33.75 26.93
N GLY A 17 -20.54 33.16 26.14
CA GLY A 17 -19.10 33.37 26.25
C GLY A 17 -18.34 32.53 25.22
N ALA A 18 -17.88 33.14 24.14
CA ALA A 18 -16.98 32.50 23.19
C ALA A 18 -15.68 32.11 23.91
N VAL A 19 -15.35 30.81 23.93
CA VAL A 19 -14.03 30.33 24.37
C VAL A 19 -13.55 29.31 23.33
N ALA A 20 -12.36 29.58 22.80
CA ALA A 20 -11.70 28.84 21.74
C ALA A 20 -11.62 27.34 22.05
N ALA A 21 -11.99 26.50 21.08
CA ALA A 21 -11.68 25.08 21.12
C ALA A 21 -10.18 24.89 20.91
N VAL A 22 -9.46 24.64 22.01
CA VAL A 22 -8.16 23.97 21.99
C VAL A 22 -8.45 22.47 22.14
N PRO A 23 -8.30 21.62 21.12
CA PRO A 23 -8.28 20.19 21.36
C PRO A 23 -7.00 19.84 22.12
N ALA A 24 -7.18 19.37 23.35
CA ALA A 24 -6.13 18.93 24.26
C ALA A 24 -5.31 17.78 23.66
N LEU A 25 -3.98 17.93 23.66
CA LEU A 25 -3.04 16.84 23.45
C LEU A 25 -3.15 15.86 24.62
N LEU A 26 -3.85 14.75 24.43
CA LEU A 26 -3.76 13.57 25.29
C LEU A 26 -2.38 12.93 25.09
N VAL A 27 -1.40 13.34 25.89
CA VAL A 27 -0.14 12.61 26.07
C VAL A 27 -0.45 11.36 26.90
N GLY A 28 -0.88 10.30 26.22
CA GLY A 28 -0.87 8.95 26.76
C GLY A 28 0.55 8.38 26.67
N ALA A 29 1.07 7.92 27.79
CA ALA A 29 2.35 7.23 27.90
C ALA A 29 2.33 5.90 27.12
N ALA A 30 2.53 5.94 25.81
CA ALA A 30 3.14 4.82 25.10
C ALA A 30 4.64 5.00 25.28
N GLY A 31 5.31 3.99 25.86
CA GLY A 31 6.76 4.00 25.97
C GLY A 31 7.36 4.41 24.63
N VAL A 32 8.27 5.39 24.66
CA VAL A 32 9.15 5.63 23.52
C VAL A 32 9.95 4.36 23.34
N ALA A 33 9.43 3.43 22.54
CA ALA A 33 10.28 2.49 21.85
C ALA A 33 11.23 3.39 21.09
N SER A 34 12.47 3.50 21.59
CA SER A 34 13.55 4.15 20.90
C SER A 34 13.71 3.38 19.59
N ALA A 35 12.99 3.83 18.56
CA ALA A 35 13.21 3.41 17.20
C ALA A 35 14.60 3.92 16.87
N GLN A 36 15.60 3.05 17.06
CA GLN A 36 16.91 3.25 16.50
C GLN A 36 16.67 3.65 15.03
N PRO A 37 17.31 4.73 14.53
CA PRO A 37 17.09 5.16 13.16
C PRO A 37 17.24 3.94 12.24
N PRO A 38 16.36 3.78 11.24
CA PRO A 38 16.48 2.67 10.32
C PRO A 38 17.89 2.66 9.71
N PRO A 39 18.43 1.47 9.39
CA PRO A 39 19.70 1.39 8.70
C PRO A 39 19.69 2.29 7.46
N PRO A 40 20.85 2.85 7.06
CA PRO A 40 20.91 3.77 5.95
C PRO A 40 20.33 3.14 4.68
N ASN A 41 19.51 3.91 3.95
CA ASN A 41 18.79 3.48 2.74
C ASN A 41 17.67 2.45 2.96
N CYS A 42 17.11 2.35 4.18
CA CYS A 42 15.97 1.48 4.50
C CYS A 42 14.72 2.27 4.93
N THR A 43 14.55 3.48 4.40
CA THR A 43 13.36 4.31 4.67
C THR A 43 12.23 3.98 3.70
N ALA A 44 11.04 4.50 3.99
CA ALA A 44 9.92 4.46 3.04
C ALA A 44 10.23 5.17 1.72
N ALA A 45 11.04 6.24 1.75
CA ALA A 45 11.48 6.93 0.53
C ALA A 45 12.38 6.03 -0.34
N ASP A 46 13.25 5.25 0.29
CA ASP A 46 14.12 4.30 -0.41
C ASP A 46 13.31 3.17 -1.06
N LEU A 47 12.36 2.59 -0.32
CA LEU A 47 11.45 1.58 -0.87
C LEU A 47 10.64 2.13 -2.06
N ALA A 48 10.13 3.36 -1.95
CA ALA A 48 9.41 4.02 -3.02
C ALA A 48 10.30 4.25 -4.26
N GLY A 49 11.57 4.64 -4.07
CA GLY A 49 12.53 4.78 -5.16
C GLY A 49 12.78 3.45 -5.90
N VAL A 50 12.99 2.37 -5.15
CA VAL A 50 13.17 1.02 -5.72
C VAL A 50 11.91 0.56 -6.47
N SER A 51 10.73 0.73 -5.88
CA SER A 51 9.47 0.31 -6.50
C SER A 51 9.16 1.11 -7.77
N ALA A 52 9.47 2.41 -7.78
CA ALA A 52 9.35 3.25 -8.98
C ALA A 52 10.30 2.76 -10.09
N GLY A 53 11.55 2.43 -9.76
CA GLY A 53 12.51 1.86 -10.71
C GLY A 53 12.03 0.54 -11.31
N VAL A 54 11.54 -0.39 -10.49
CA VAL A 54 10.96 -1.67 -10.97
C VAL A 54 9.74 -1.44 -11.85
N SER A 55 8.89 -0.47 -11.52
CA SER A 55 7.70 -0.13 -12.31
C SER A 55 8.08 0.46 -13.67
N ALA A 56 9.10 1.34 -13.72
CA ALA A 56 9.62 1.89 -14.96
C ALA A 56 10.25 0.79 -15.85
N ALA A 57 11.06 -0.09 -15.27
CA ALA A 57 11.63 -1.23 -15.99
C ALA A 57 10.56 -2.19 -16.52
N THR A 58 9.50 -2.44 -15.74
CA THR A 58 8.34 -3.22 -16.18
C THR A 58 7.66 -2.56 -17.38
N SER A 59 7.46 -1.24 -17.36
CA SER A 59 6.86 -0.51 -18.49
C SER A 59 7.67 -0.70 -19.78
N VAL A 60 9.00 -0.51 -19.70
CA VAL A 60 9.91 -0.73 -20.84
C VAL A 60 9.83 -2.16 -21.35
N TYR A 61 9.82 -3.14 -20.44
CA TYR A 61 9.69 -4.55 -20.80
C TYR A 61 8.38 -4.82 -21.55
N LEU A 62 7.25 -4.34 -21.04
CA LEU A 62 5.95 -4.54 -21.70
C LEU A 62 5.88 -3.87 -23.08
N PHE A 63 6.49 -2.68 -23.27
CA PHE A 63 6.55 -2.05 -24.59
C PHE A 63 7.43 -2.79 -25.59
N THR A 64 8.43 -3.54 -25.11
CA THR A 64 9.33 -4.35 -25.95
C THR A 64 8.83 -5.78 -26.16
N HIS A 65 7.84 -6.21 -25.36
CA HIS A 65 7.20 -7.53 -25.39
C HIS A 65 5.69 -7.37 -25.60
N PRO A 66 5.23 -7.03 -26.82
CA PRO A 66 3.84 -6.67 -27.08
C PRO A 66 2.84 -7.80 -26.82
N ASP A 67 3.27 -9.05 -26.94
CA ASP A 67 2.50 -10.24 -26.60
C ASP A 67 2.28 -10.38 -25.09
N VAL A 68 3.34 -10.15 -24.30
CA VAL A 68 3.25 -10.12 -22.82
C VAL A 68 2.37 -8.97 -22.36
N ASN A 69 2.53 -7.79 -22.97
CA ASN A 69 1.67 -6.63 -22.70
C ASN A 69 0.20 -6.90 -23.02
N ALA A 70 -0.09 -7.53 -24.16
CA ALA A 70 -1.44 -7.92 -24.52
C ALA A 70 -2.04 -8.87 -23.48
N PHE A 71 -1.28 -9.89 -23.05
CA PHE A 71 -1.71 -10.81 -21.98
C PHE A 71 -2.09 -10.06 -20.70
N PHE A 72 -1.17 -9.25 -20.13
CA PHE A 72 -1.45 -8.51 -18.90
C PHE A 72 -2.60 -7.49 -19.05
N THR A 73 -2.79 -6.92 -20.25
CA THR A 73 -3.92 -6.05 -20.55
C THR A 73 -5.27 -6.79 -20.46
N THR A 74 -5.32 -8.06 -20.88
CA THR A 74 -6.56 -8.88 -20.80
C THR A 74 -7.02 -9.18 -19.37
N LEU A 75 -6.16 -8.92 -18.37
CA LEU A 75 -6.46 -9.14 -16.96
C LEU A 75 -7.22 -7.98 -16.32
N GLN A 76 -7.35 -6.84 -17.02
CA GLN A 76 -8.00 -5.65 -16.50
C GLN A 76 -9.47 -5.93 -16.12
N GLY A 77 -9.84 -5.57 -14.88
CA GLY A 77 -11.21 -5.72 -14.38
C GLY A 77 -11.58 -7.12 -13.89
N ARG A 78 -10.68 -8.10 -13.98
CA ARG A 78 -10.91 -9.45 -13.44
C ARG A 78 -10.79 -9.49 -11.90
N PRO A 79 -11.47 -10.42 -11.23
CA PRO A 79 -11.23 -10.74 -9.83
C PRO A 79 -9.77 -11.09 -9.54
N GLN A 80 -9.28 -10.75 -8.35
CA GLN A 80 -7.86 -10.92 -7.97
C GLN A 80 -7.40 -12.38 -7.98
N ASP A 81 -8.28 -13.32 -7.62
CA ASP A 81 -8.03 -14.75 -7.68
C ASP A 81 -7.90 -15.26 -9.13
N GLU A 82 -8.75 -14.81 -10.04
CA GLU A 82 -8.62 -15.09 -11.47
C GLU A 82 -7.32 -14.53 -12.07
N ILE A 83 -6.95 -13.30 -11.70
CA ILE A 83 -5.68 -12.69 -12.13
C ILE A 83 -4.49 -13.55 -11.68
N ARG A 84 -4.48 -14.00 -10.42
CA ARG A 84 -3.39 -14.83 -9.88
C ARG A 84 -3.28 -16.16 -10.61
N ALA A 85 -4.40 -16.82 -10.86
CA ALA A 85 -4.42 -18.08 -11.59
C ALA A 85 -3.89 -17.89 -13.02
N ALA A 86 -4.43 -16.92 -13.77
CA ALA A 86 -4.00 -16.65 -15.14
C ALA A 86 -2.51 -16.30 -15.25
N VAL A 87 -1.98 -15.49 -14.33
CA VAL A 87 -0.55 -15.15 -14.30
C VAL A 87 0.31 -16.36 -13.98
N ALA A 88 -0.14 -17.27 -13.10
CA ALA A 88 0.58 -18.49 -12.79
C ALA A 88 0.66 -19.42 -14.02
N ASP A 89 -0.48 -19.67 -14.68
CA ASP A 89 -0.56 -20.49 -15.89
C ASP A 89 0.32 -19.90 -17.02
N TYR A 90 0.25 -18.58 -17.22
CA TYR A 90 1.08 -17.90 -18.20
C TYR A 90 2.57 -18.01 -17.88
N ALA A 91 2.96 -17.88 -16.61
CA ALA A 91 4.36 -18.00 -16.21
C ALA A 91 4.89 -19.45 -16.30
N GLU A 92 4.03 -20.46 -16.16
CA GLU A 92 4.39 -21.86 -16.40
C GLU A 92 4.60 -22.15 -17.88
N ALA A 93 3.72 -21.63 -18.73
CA ALA A 93 3.84 -21.75 -20.18
C ALA A 93 5.01 -20.93 -20.77
N ASN A 94 5.43 -19.86 -20.09
CA ASN A 94 6.44 -18.92 -20.57
C ASN A 94 7.60 -18.77 -19.55
N PRO A 95 8.47 -19.78 -19.39
CA PRO A 95 9.53 -19.77 -18.38
C PRO A 95 10.57 -18.67 -18.60
N GLU A 96 10.80 -18.24 -19.84
CA GLU A 96 11.68 -17.11 -20.17
C GLU A 96 11.09 -15.78 -19.67
N VAL A 97 9.84 -15.47 -20.04
CA VAL A 97 9.12 -14.28 -19.53
C VAL A 97 9.07 -14.26 -18.00
N LYS A 98 8.86 -15.42 -17.38
CA LYS A 98 8.93 -15.55 -15.92
C LYS A 98 10.29 -15.14 -15.38
N ALA A 99 11.38 -15.66 -15.95
CA ALA A 99 12.74 -15.35 -15.52
C ALA A 99 13.06 -13.85 -15.69
N GLU A 100 12.66 -13.25 -16.81
CA GLU A 100 12.86 -11.83 -17.08
C GLU A 100 12.10 -10.93 -16.11
N LEU A 101 10.80 -11.19 -15.88
CA LEU A 101 10.00 -10.46 -14.91
C LEU A 101 10.48 -10.66 -13.47
N GLN A 102 11.03 -11.84 -13.14
CA GLN A 102 11.71 -12.07 -11.86
C GLN A 102 12.99 -11.24 -11.76
N GLY A 103 13.77 -11.12 -12.85
CA GLY A 103 14.92 -10.25 -12.97
C GLY A 103 14.57 -8.78 -12.69
N ILE A 104 13.54 -8.28 -13.36
CA ILE A 104 13.03 -6.89 -13.17
C ILE A 104 12.63 -6.62 -11.72
N ARG A 105 12.11 -7.63 -11.00
CA ARG A 105 11.68 -7.50 -9.60
C ARG A 105 12.79 -7.74 -8.56
N GLN A 106 13.98 -8.20 -8.95
CA GLN A 106 15.07 -8.47 -8.01
C GLN A 106 15.39 -7.30 -7.08
N PRO A 107 15.41 -6.03 -7.51
CA PRO A 107 15.70 -4.90 -6.61
C PRO A 107 14.78 -4.82 -5.39
N LEU A 108 13.50 -5.22 -5.52
CA LEU A 108 12.56 -5.26 -4.39
C LEU A 108 12.86 -6.43 -3.45
N VAL A 109 13.27 -7.58 -4.00
CA VAL A 109 13.69 -8.75 -3.21
C VAL A 109 14.94 -8.41 -2.41
N ASP A 110 15.93 -7.81 -3.07
CA ASP A 110 17.19 -7.39 -2.45
C ASP A 110 16.95 -6.32 -1.38
N PHE A 111 16.05 -5.36 -1.63
CA PHE A 111 15.64 -4.38 -0.63
C PHE A 111 15.03 -5.05 0.60
N ARG A 112 14.07 -5.96 0.42
CA ARG A 112 13.45 -6.70 1.53
C ARG A 112 14.48 -7.51 2.31
N ASN A 113 15.39 -8.21 1.63
CA ASN A 113 16.40 -9.01 2.29
C ASN A 113 17.38 -8.16 3.12
N ARG A 114 17.57 -6.88 2.75
CA ARG A 114 18.44 -5.93 3.46
C ARG A 114 17.72 -5.13 4.56
N CYS A 115 16.44 -4.83 4.39
CA CYS A 115 15.72 -3.83 5.17
C CYS A 115 14.44 -4.33 5.88
N GLY A 116 14.02 -5.58 5.63
CA GLY A 116 12.77 -6.17 6.13
C GLY A 116 12.92 -7.13 7.30
#